data_AF-A0A9E3BT84-F1
#
_entry.id   AF-A0A9E3BT84-F1
#
_cell.length_a   1.000
_cell.length_b   1.000
_cell.length_c   1.000
_cell.angle_alpha   90.00
_cell.angle_beta   90.00
_cell.angle_gamma   90.00
#
_symmetry.space_group_name_H-M   'P 1'
#
loop_
_entity.id
_entity.type
_entity.pdbx_description
1 polymer ?
#
loop_
_entity_poly.entity_id
_entity_poly.type
_entity_poly.pdbx_seq_one_letter_code
_entity_poly.pdbx_strand_id
1 'polypeptide(L)'
;MTSRTWVGGGNDNASNPNNWSPGGVPVPGDTLSMLSGTMNVRDNNLAGDTLGIGAAQTSATMTLNLSRHAGVSLDIAQFSDDQVTVNTTGSDTLNVNTEFPSGLDMTVNLADNAKLTGAFTMTFGAVTLNGGTGSRFVNNGLSQFVGSHAVFDTDVRGKGAFNVSTAQAQAGTLEFGGAVSPGQTISASGDPGRDLASHIRVDQPQAFQGAVNLNIFGELDLQGLANADSYTFQNDMLSIYSGDTVLDTVRLTAPPPPANVSGNFDLAVYQTPTGVAVDRGFVPPGATLLPMHG
;
A
#
# COMPACT_ATOMS: atom_id res chain seq x y z
N MET A 1 -11.83 -18.22 25.48
CA MET A 1 -10.64 -18.32 24.65
C MET A 1 -10.48 -19.75 24.21
N THR A 2 -10.89 -20.01 22.99
CA THR A 2 -10.72 -21.27 22.27
C THR A 2 -9.94 -20.96 21.01
N SER A 3 -8.96 -21.79 20.67
CA SER A 3 -8.33 -21.74 19.36
C SER A 3 -9.24 -22.42 18.35
N ARG A 4 -9.69 -21.70 17.33
CA ARG A 4 -10.60 -22.19 16.29
C ARG A 4 -9.95 -22.07 14.93
N THR A 5 -9.96 -23.17 14.19
CA THR A 5 -9.47 -23.22 12.81
C THR A 5 -10.64 -23.30 11.85
N TRP A 6 -10.62 -22.44 10.84
CA TRP A 6 -11.54 -22.50 9.72
C TRP A 6 -11.36 -23.80 8.96
N VAL A 7 -12.43 -24.58 8.86
CA VAL A 7 -12.48 -25.82 8.06
C VAL A 7 -13.38 -25.70 6.84
N GLY A 8 -14.09 -24.57 6.71
CA GLY A 8 -15.04 -24.32 5.61
C GLY A 8 -16.28 -25.19 5.67
N GLY A 9 -17.09 -25.14 4.60
CA GLY A 9 -18.21 -26.05 4.38
C GLY A 9 -19.57 -25.37 4.31
N GLY A 10 -20.55 -26.09 3.75
CA GLY A 10 -21.93 -25.64 3.60
C GLY A 10 -22.04 -24.35 2.77
N ASN A 11 -22.11 -23.21 3.45
CA ASN A 11 -22.28 -21.86 2.89
C ASN A 11 -21.06 -20.94 3.14
N ASP A 12 -19.96 -21.47 3.67
CA ASP A 12 -18.73 -20.76 4.01
C ASP A 12 -18.96 -19.52 4.89
N ASN A 13 -20.04 -19.45 5.66
CA ASN A 13 -20.33 -18.30 6.52
C ASN A 13 -19.52 -18.39 7.82
N ALA A 14 -18.76 -17.34 8.15
CA ALA A 14 -17.98 -17.26 9.38
C ALA A 14 -18.82 -17.37 10.67
N SER A 15 -20.13 -17.09 10.61
CA SER A 15 -21.07 -17.31 11.73
C SER A 15 -21.62 -18.73 11.83
N ASN A 16 -21.27 -19.65 10.91
CA ASN A 16 -21.72 -21.04 10.98
C ASN A 16 -20.79 -21.83 11.91
N PRO A 17 -21.27 -22.35 13.06
CA PRO A 17 -20.43 -23.05 14.02
C PRO A 17 -19.81 -24.35 13.47
N ASN A 18 -20.38 -24.93 12.41
CA ASN A 18 -19.87 -26.16 11.79
C ASN A 18 -18.69 -25.92 10.85
N ASN A 19 -18.39 -24.65 10.53
CA ASN A 19 -17.28 -24.29 9.65
C ASN A 19 -15.98 -24.00 10.44
N TRP A 20 -16.01 -24.21 11.75
CA TRP A 20 -14.89 -24.05 12.67
C TRP A 20 -14.58 -25.36 13.38
N SER A 21 -13.30 -25.58 13.69
CA SER A 21 -12.83 -26.71 14.51
C SER A 21 -11.97 -26.21 15.67
N PRO A 22 -12.28 -26.54 16.94
CA PRO A 22 -13.49 -27.24 17.37
C PRO A 22 -14.75 -26.41 17.05
N GLY A 23 -15.88 -27.10 16.90
CA GLY A 23 -17.15 -26.50 16.52
C GLY A 23 -17.58 -25.35 17.44
N GLY A 24 -18.25 -24.37 16.86
CA GLY A 24 -18.75 -23.18 17.56
C GLY A 24 -18.43 -21.90 16.80
N VAL A 25 -19.22 -20.87 17.05
CA VAL A 25 -18.99 -19.54 16.46
C VAL A 25 -17.83 -18.84 17.19
N PRO A 26 -17.05 -17.99 16.50
CA PRO A 26 -16.10 -17.09 17.15
C PRO A 26 -16.78 -16.25 18.23
N VAL A 27 -16.11 -16.10 19.37
CA VAL A 27 -16.50 -15.18 20.45
C VAL A 27 -15.29 -14.35 20.87
N PRO A 28 -15.48 -13.13 21.41
CA PRO A 28 -14.36 -12.24 21.69
C PRO A 28 -13.26 -12.89 22.55
N GLY A 29 -12.01 -12.73 22.11
CA GLY A 29 -10.84 -13.32 22.73
C GLY A 29 -10.58 -14.77 22.31
N ASP A 30 -11.17 -15.25 21.21
CA ASP A 30 -10.75 -16.51 20.59
C ASP A 30 -9.50 -16.27 19.72
N THR A 31 -8.76 -17.35 19.46
CA THR A 31 -7.67 -17.34 18.47
C THR A 31 -8.20 -17.97 17.21
N LEU A 32 -8.31 -17.19 16.12
CA LEU A 32 -8.87 -17.67 14.87
C LEU A 32 -7.75 -17.97 13.87
N SER A 33 -7.82 -19.08 13.15
CA SER A 33 -6.90 -19.36 12.05
C SER A 33 -7.62 -19.86 10.80
N MET A 34 -7.08 -19.55 9.62
CA MET A 34 -7.53 -20.05 8.33
C MET A 34 -6.31 -20.51 7.53
N LEU A 35 -6.33 -21.77 7.10
CA LEU A 35 -5.23 -22.38 6.35
C LEU A 35 -5.48 -22.43 4.85
N SER A 36 -6.75 -22.45 4.42
CA SER A 36 -7.16 -22.49 3.02
C SER A 36 -8.66 -22.23 2.88
N GLY A 37 -9.12 -22.05 1.63
CA GLY A 37 -10.54 -22.11 1.28
C GLY A 37 -11.20 -20.74 1.16
N THR A 38 -12.54 -20.72 1.23
CA THR A 38 -13.34 -19.49 1.16
C THR A 38 -14.01 -19.23 2.50
N MET A 39 -14.11 -17.97 2.91
CA MET A 39 -14.85 -17.52 4.09
C MET A 39 -15.66 -16.27 3.75
N ASN A 40 -16.96 -16.31 4.05
CA ASN A 40 -17.89 -15.21 3.93
C ASN A 40 -18.01 -14.51 5.30
N VAL A 41 -17.51 -13.29 5.39
CA VAL A 41 -17.53 -12.48 6.62
C VAL A 41 -18.57 -11.37 6.46
N ARG A 42 -19.41 -11.22 7.48
CA ARG A 42 -20.45 -10.19 7.56
C ARG A 42 -20.49 -9.60 8.95
N ASP A 43 -20.95 -8.35 9.05
CA ASP A 43 -21.19 -7.67 10.31
C ASP A 43 -19.99 -7.89 11.27
N ASN A 44 -20.19 -8.47 12.47
CA ASN A 44 -19.11 -8.81 13.41
C ASN A 44 -18.87 -10.32 13.56
N ASN A 45 -18.91 -11.08 12.45
CA ASN A 45 -18.79 -12.55 12.49
C ASN A 45 -17.50 -13.09 13.14
N LEU A 46 -16.42 -12.31 13.12
CA LEU A 46 -15.14 -12.68 13.75
C LEU A 46 -15.00 -12.12 15.17
N ALA A 47 -16.07 -11.53 15.72
CA ALA A 47 -16.12 -10.98 17.08
C ALA A 47 -15.06 -9.90 17.40
N GLY A 48 -14.43 -9.30 16.39
CA GLY A 48 -13.33 -8.34 16.52
C GLY A 48 -11.95 -8.99 16.72
N ASP A 49 -11.86 -10.32 16.73
CA ASP A 49 -10.61 -11.04 16.87
C ASP A 49 -9.81 -11.05 15.56
N THR A 50 -8.50 -11.18 15.69
CA THR A 50 -7.58 -11.31 14.56
C THR A 50 -7.65 -12.71 13.97
N LEU A 51 -7.72 -12.79 12.65
CA LEU A 51 -7.66 -14.04 11.89
C LEU A 51 -6.21 -14.30 11.44
N GLY A 52 -5.59 -15.33 12.02
CA GLY A 52 -4.31 -15.85 11.56
C GLY A 52 -4.47 -16.52 10.19
N ILE A 53 -3.64 -16.13 9.24
CA ILE A 53 -3.66 -16.67 7.87
C ILE A 53 -2.42 -17.51 7.65
N GLY A 54 -2.65 -18.73 7.15
CA GLY A 54 -1.59 -19.61 6.71
C GLY A 54 -0.85 -20.33 7.82
N ALA A 55 0.19 -21.02 7.41
CA ALA A 55 1.24 -21.52 8.27
C ALA A 55 2.60 -21.26 7.60
N ALA A 56 3.68 -21.26 8.37
CA ALA A 56 5.01 -21.08 7.80
C ALA A 56 5.28 -22.13 6.70
N GLN A 57 5.82 -21.69 5.56
CA GLN A 57 6.20 -22.53 4.42
C GLN A 57 5.02 -23.27 3.78
N THR A 58 3.82 -22.72 3.84
CA THR A 58 2.69 -23.16 3.02
C THR A 58 2.47 -22.25 1.82
N SER A 59 1.91 -22.82 0.76
CA SER A 59 1.34 -22.07 -0.35
C SER A 59 -0.10 -22.56 -0.55
N ALA A 60 -1.01 -21.86 0.10
CA ALA A 60 -2.44 -22.09 0.04
C ALA A 60 -3.15 -20.86 -0.54
N THR A 61 -4.29 -21.11 -1.16
CA THR A 61 -5.17 -20.04 -1.64
C THR A 61 -6.31 -19.84 -0.66
N MET A 62 -6.55 -18.58 -0.29
CA MET A 62 -7.61 -18.17 0.62
C MET A 62 -8.45 -17.07 0.00
N THR A 63 -9.76 -17.13 0.20
CA THR A 63 -10.69 -16.09 -0.27
C THR A 63 -11.56 -15.60 0.88
N LEU A 64 -11.55 -14.31 1.13
CA LEU A 64 -12.40 -13.65 2.11
C LEU A 64 -13.42 -12.77 1.37
N ASN A 65 -14.71 -13.06 1.53
CA ASN A 65 -15.77 -12.23 0.97
C ASN A 65 -16.37 -11.35 2.08
N LEU A 66 -16.09 -10.06 2.01
CA LEU A 66 -16.52 -9.05 2.97
C LEU A 66 -17.81 -8.38 2.48
N SER A 67 -18.78 -8.26 3.38
CA SER A 67 -20.01 -7.53 3.12
C SER A 67 -20.69 -7.08 4.41
N ARG A 68 -21.58 -6.09 4.30
CA ARG A 68 -22.40 -5.60 5.41
C ARG A 68 -21.59 -5.15 6.64
N HIS A 69 -20.60 -4.30 6.44
CA HIS A 69 -19.78 -3.76 7.54
C HIS A 69 -18.96 -4.84 8.24
N ALA A 70 -18.48 -5.82 7.48
CA ALA A 70 -17.52 -6.79 7.96
C ALA A 70 -16.26 -6.07 8.46
N GLY A 71 -15.79 -6.43 9.64
CA GLY A 71 -14.50 -6.01 10.18
C GLY A 71 -13.55 -7.20 10.25
N VAL A 72 -12.42 -7.13 9.56
CA VAL A 72 -11.41 -8.18 9.55
C VAL A 72 -10.04 -7.59 9.84
N SER A 73 -9.32 -8.20 10.78
CA SER A 73 -7.88 -7.99 10.99
C SER A 73 -7.17 -9.29 10.66
N LEU A 74 -6.21 -9.25 9.75
CA LEU A 74 -5.41 -10.39 9.33
C LEU A 74 -4.03 -10.32 9.96
N ASP A 75 -3.56 -11.46 10.45
CA ASP A 75 -2.17 -11.66 10.85
C ASP A 75 -1.58 -12.79 10.03
N ILE A 76 -0.63 -12.44 9.17
CA ILE A 76 -0.06 -13.36 8.18
C ILE A 76 1.25 -13.90 8.73
N ALA A 77 1.31 -15.21 8.86
CA ALA A 77 2.46 -15.89 9.46
C ALA A 77 3.77 -15.64 8.69
N GLN A 78 4.87 -15.65 9.44
CA GLN A 78 6.21 -15.60 8.89
C GLN A 78 6.43 -16.69 7.83
N PHE A 79 7.13 -16.35 6.75
CA PHE A 79 7.43 -17.23 5.61
C PHE A 79 6.19 -17.84 4.94
N SER A 80 5.04 -17.16 5.00
CA SER A 80 3.89 -17.50 4.18
C SER A 80 4.14 -17.05 2.74
N ASP A 81 3.95 -17.98 1.80
CA ASP A 81 3.87 -17.73 0.35
C ASP A 81 2.41 -17.98 -0.11
N ASP A 82 1.45 -17.73 0.79
CA ASP A 82 0.04 -17.92 0.51
C ASP A 82 -0.48 -16.81 -0.42
N GLN A 83 -1.58 -17.13 -1.10
CA GLN A 83 -2.32 -16.18 -1.94
C GLN A 83 -3.65 -15.86 -1.28
N VAL A 84 -3.85 -14.58 -0.96
CA VAL A 84 -5.08 -14.12 -0.30
C VAL A 84 -5.86 -13.21 -1.22
N THR A 85 -7.08 -13.62 -1.56
CA THR A 85 -8.04 -12.76 -2.26
C THR A 85 -9.07 -12.23 -1.27
N VAL A 86 -9.30 -10.91 -1.26
CA VAL A 86 -10.36 -10.28 -0.47
C VAL A 86 -11.35 -9.60 -1.41
N ASN A 87 -12.61 -10.00 -1.41
CA ASN A 87 -13.66 -9.38 -2.22
C ASN A 87 -14.55 -8.51 -1.32
N THR A 88 -14.74 -7.24 -1.65
CA THR A 88 -15.51 -6.27 -0.87
C THR A 88 -16.66 -5.72 -1.69
N THR A 89 -17.90 -5.88 -1.20
CA THR A 89 -19.10 -5.41 -1.92
C THR A 89 -19.82 -4.26 -1.23
N GLY A 90 -19.38 -3.86 -0.03
CA GLY A 90 -20.04 -2.85 0.78
C GLY A 90 -19.08 -1.83 1.39
N SER A 91 -19.40 -1.38 2.59
CA SER A 91 -18.53 -0.53 3.42
C SER A 91 -17.92 -1.38 4.52
N ASP A 92 -16.73 -1.92 4.29
CA ASP A 92 -16.10 -2.92 5.16
C ASP A 92 -14.74 -2.41 5.68
N THR A 93 -14.18 -3.10 6.67
CA THR A 93 -12.86 -2.80 7.25
C THR A 93 -11.92 -3.98 7.08
N LEU A 94 -10.70 -3.72 6.60
CA LEU A 94 -9.62 -4.68 6.50
C LEU A 94 -8.34 -4.08 7.06
N ASN A 95 -7.76 -4.71 8.07
CA ASN A 95 -6.40 -4.43 8.51
C ASN A 95 -5.54 -5.65 8.23
N VAL A 96 -4.32 -5.44 7.74
CA VAL A 96 -3.38 -6.52 7.42
C VAL A 96 -2.09 -6.26 8.16
N ASN A 97 -1.62 -7.27 8.88
CA ASN A 97 -0.30 -7.32 9.48
C ASN A 97 0.43 -8.55 8.94
N THR A 98 1.68 -8.40 8.52
CA THR A 98 2.53 -9.54 8.19
C THR A 98 3.73 -9.63 9.11
N GLU A 99 4.09 -10.86 9.49
CA GLU A 99 5.29 -11.11 10.27
C GLU A 99 6.53 -11.13 9.36
N PHE A 100 7.59 -10.44 9.78
CA PHE A 100 8.83 -10.40 9.02
C PHE A 100 9.57 -11.75 9.06
N PRO A 101 9.99 -12.32 7.91
CA PRO A 101 9.63 -11.94 6.54
C PRO A 101 8.37 -12.68 6.05
N SER A 102 7.56 -12.06 5.17
CA SER A 102 6.40 -12.73 4.54
C SER A 102 6.42 -12.57 3.01
N GLY A 103 6.27 -13.66 2.26
CA GLY A 103 6.17 -13.64 0.79
C GLY A 103 4.75 -13.46 0.24
N LEU A 104 3.79 -13.09 1.10
CA LEU A 104 2.35 -12.99 0.78
C LEU A 104 2.08 -12.24 -0.52
N ASP A 105 1.22 -12.79 -1.36
CA ASP A 105 0.60 -12.07 -2.47
C ASP A 105 -0.90 -11.88 -2.20
N MET A 106 -1.32 -10.64 -2.00
CA MET A 106 -2.69 -10.27 -1.67
C MET A 106 -3.36 -9.51 -2.83
N THR A 107 -4.53 -9.97 -3.23
CA THR A 107 -5.42 -9.23 -4.12
C THR A 107 -6.68 -8.79 -3.37
N VAL A 108 -7.00 -7.51 -3.40
CA VAL A 108 -8.22 -6.95 -2.83
C VAL A 108 -9.09 -6.39 -3.96
N ASN A 109 -10.27 -6.98 -4.18
CA ASN A 109 -11.22 -6.52 -5.20
C ASN A 109 -12.35 -5.74 -4.53
N LEU A 110 -12.46 -4.46 -4.87
CA LEU A 110 -13.60 -3.62 -4.47
C LEU A 110 -14.64 -3.61 -5.59
N ALA A 111 -15.87 -3.98 -5.28
CA ALA A 111 -16.98 -3.83 -6.23
C ALA A 111 -17.28 -2.35 -6.51
N ASP A 112 -18.13 -2.09 -7.50
CA ASP A 112 -18.61 -0.74 -7.79
C ASP A 112 -19.20 -0.08 -6.53
N ASN A 113 -18.78 1.16 -6.27
CA ASN A 113 -19.16 1.96 -5.11
C ASN A 113 -18.80 1.35 -3.74
N ALA A 114 -18.01 0.27 -3.71
CA ALA A 114 -17.53 -0.30 -2.45
C ALA A 114 -16.55 0.66 -1.77
N LYS A 115 -16.55 0.62 -0.44
CA LYS A 115 -15.66 1.40 0.41
C LYS A 115 -14.92 0.46 1.33
N LEU A 116 -13.60 0.42 1.23
CA LEU A 116 -12.77 -0.27 2.20
C LEU A 116 -12.10 0.74 3.12
N THR A 117 -12.21 0.55 4.43
CA THR A 117 -11.40 1.30 5.41
C THR A 117 -10.32 0.38 5.94
N GLY A 118 -9.08 0.83 6.06
CA GLY A 118 -8.04 -0.10 6.46
C GLY A 118 -6.64 0.48 6.57
N ALA A 119 -5.73 -0.42 6.93
CA ALA A 119 -4.30 -0.20 6.99
C ALA A 119 -3.56 -1.50 6.64
N PHE A 120 -2.43 -1.39 5.97
CA PHE A 120 -1.58 -2.52 5.58
C PHE A 120 -0.20 -2.33 6.20
N THR A 121 0.23 -3.26 7.04
CA THR A 121 1.60 -3.32 7.59
C THR A 121 2.25 -4.58 7.04
N MET A 122 3.04 -4.41 5.99
CA MET A 122 3.66 -5.49 5.25
C MET A 122 5.17 -5.36 5.25
N THR A 123 5.85 -6.48 5.50
CA THR A 123 7.28 -6.61 5.19
C THR A 123 7.50 -7.77 4.23
N PHE A 124 7.98 -7.43 3.04
CA PHE A 124 7.97 -8.25 1.83
C PHE A 124 6.56 -8.63 1.34
N GLY A 125 6.51 -9.25 0.16
CA GLY A 125 5.27 -9.62 -0.50
C GLY A 125 4.67 -8.49 -1.33
N ALA A 126 3.42 -8.68 -1.75
CA ALA A 126 2.69 -7.73 -2.57
C ALA A 126 1.23 -7.59 -2.16
N VAL A 127 0.68 -6.40 -2.36
CA VAL A 127 -0.77 -6.16 -2.32
C VAL A 127 -1.21 -5.38 -3.55
N THR A 128 -2.24 -5.87 -4.22
CA THR A 128 -2.93 -5.15 -5.30
C THR A 128 -4.37 -4.91 -4.88
N LEU A 129 -4.79 -3.65 -4.88
CA LEU A 129 -6.15 -3.25 -4.54
C LEU A 129 -6.86 -2.73 -5.79
N ASN A 130 -7.68 -3.60 -6.39
CA ASN A 130 -8.43 -3.36 -7.62
C ASN A 130 -9.76 -2.68 -7.30
N GLY A 131 -9.95 -1.45 -7.77
CA GLY A 131 -11.17 -0.69 -7.59
C GLY A 131 -12.18 -0.83 -8.73
N GLY A 132 -13.42 -1.20 -8.40
CA GLY A 132 -14.58 -0.98 -9.27
C GLY A 132 -14.93 0.50 -9.43
N THR A 133 -15.88 0.82 -10.30
CA THR A 133 -16.29 2.19 -10.59
C THR A 133 -16.84 2.86 -9.32
N GLY A 134 -16.30 4.04 -8.98
CA GLY A 134 -16.70 4.79 -7.79
C GLY A 134 -16.32 4.12 -6.47
N SER A 135 -15.54 3.04 -6.49
CA SER A 135 -14.95 2.45 -5.29
C SER A 135 -13.90 3.39 -4.68
N ARG A 136 -13.59 3.17 -3.40
CA ARG A 136 -12.53 3.92 -2.71
C ARG A 136 -11.93 3.14 -1.56
N PHE A 137 -10.64 3.36 -1.34
CA PHE A 137 -9.93 3.00 -0.13
C PHE A 137 -9.86 4.21 0.82
N VAL A 138 -10.12 3.99 2.11
CA VAL A 138 -10.05 5.01 3.15
C VAL A 138 -8.95 4.64 4.13
N ASN A 139 -7.80 5.30 3.99
CA ASN A 139 -6.71 5.22 4.95
C ASN A 139 -6.83 6.35 5.97
N ASN A 140 -7.09 5.99 7.22
CA ASN A 140 -7.05 6.91 8.37
C ASN A 140 -5.99 6.51 9.41
N GLY A 141 -5.18 5.50 9.09
CA GLY A 141 -4.12 4.98 9.96
C GLY A 141 -2.76 5.12 9.29
N LEU A 142 -1.85 4.21 9.65
CA LEU A 142 -0.56 4.06 9.01
C LEU A 142 -0.57 2.78 8.18
N SER A 143 -0.29 2.89 6.89
CA SER A 143 0.09 1.75 6.05
C SER A 143 1.60 1.78 5.84
N GLN A 144 2.27 0.65 6.02
CA GLN A 144 3.71 0.50 5.95
C GLN A 144 4.06 -0.65 5.01
N PHE A 145 4.94 -0.37 4.05
CA PHE A 145 5.42 -1.30 3.03
C PHE A 145 6.94 -1.32 3.06
N VAL A 146 7.51 -2.36 3.68
CA VAL A 146 8.96 -2.51 3.84
C VAL A 146 9.43 -3.62 2.91
N GLY A 147 10.20 -3.30 1.86
CA GLY A 147 10.60 -4.24 0.81
C GLY A 147 9.40 -4.91 0.12
N SER A 148 8.23 -4.27 0.15
CA SER A 148 6.97 -4.82 -0.40
C SER A 148 6.55 -4.05 -1.64
N HIS A 149 5.67 -4.65 -2.45
CA HIS A 149 5.05 -4.01 -3.62
C HIS A 149 3.57 -3.74 -3.39
N ALA A 150 3.13 -2.50 -3.50
CA ALA A 150 1.74 -2.13 -3.27
C ALA A 150 1.16 -1.34 -4.45
N VAL A 151 -0.01 -1.74 -4.94
CA VAL A 151 -0.74 -1.03 -6.00
C VAL A 151 -2.15 -0.71 -5.51
N PHE A 152 -2.54 0.55 -5.62
CA PHE A 152 -3.87 1.04 -5.28
C PHE A 152 -4.56 1.59 -6.53
N ASP A 153 -5.27 0.71 -7.23
CA ASP A 153 -6.06 1.02 -8.43
C ASP A 153 -7.49 1.45 -8.05
N THR A 154 -7.58 2.42 -7.14
CA THR A 154 -8.82 3.03 -6.67
C THR A 154 -8.53 4.42 -6.10
N ASP A 155 -9.57 5.20 -5.83
CA ASP A 155 -9.43 6.46 -5.10
C ASP A 155 -8.99 6.21 -3.65
N VAL A 156 -7.92 6.87 -3.23
CA VAL A 156 -7.42 6.87 -1.85
C VAL A 156 -7.87 8.13 -1.13
N ARG A 157 -8.66 7.95 -0.07
CA ARG A 157 -9.23 9.03 0.75
C ARG A 157 -8.81 8.89 2.21
N GLY A 158 -9.04 9.94 2.99
CA GLY A 158 -8.86 9.93 4.45
C GLY A 158 -7.78 10.90 4.92
N LYS A 159 -7.16 10.58 6.06
CA LYS A 159 -6.11 11.41 6.68
C LYS A 159 -4.89 10.60 7.17
N GLY A 160 -4.72 9.40 6.60
CA GLY A 160 -3.70 8.46 7.00
C GLY A 160 -2.32 8.76 6.39
N ALA A 161 -1.39 7.86 6.67
CA ALA A 161 -0.05 7.89 6.14
C ALA A 161 0.28 6.58 5.41
N PHE A 162 1.18 6.69 4.43
CA PHE A 162 1.83 5.59 3.75
C PHE A 162 3.35 5.71 3.93
N ASN A 163 4.00 4.67 4.41
CA ASN A 163 5.46 4.61 4.54
C ASN A 163 6.00 3.49 3.67
N VAL A 164 6.90 3.84 2.76
CA VAL A 164 7.52 2.92 1.80
C VAL A 164 9.02 2.91 2.08
N SER A 165 9.56 1.74 2.38
CA SER A 165 10.99 1.60 2.65
C SER A 165 11.56 0.31 2.10
N THR A 166 12.87 0.18 2.05
CA THR A 166 13.53 -1.07 1.67
C THR A 166 13.54 -2.05 2.84
N ALA A 167 13.63 -3.35 2.54
CA ALA A 167 14.05 -4.38 3.47
C ALA A 167 15.05 -5.29 2.78
N GLN A 168 16.19 -5.55 3.42
CA GLN A 168 17.26 -6.34 2.82
C GLN A 168 17.57 -5.84 1.39
N ALA A 169 17.76 -6.73 0.42
CA ALA A 169 18.03 -6.35 -0.96
C ALA A 169 16.76 -6.03 -1.78
N GLN A 170 15.61 -5.79 -1.14
CA GLN A 170 14.34 -5.50 -1.83
C GLN A 170 13.86 -4.07 -1.61
N ALA A 171 13.56 -3.40 -2.71
CA ALA A 171 12.97 -2.07 -2.72
C ALA A 171 11.51 -2.11 -2.24
N GLY A 172 11.09 -1.09 -1.49
CA GLY A 172 9.67 -0.84 -1.29
C GLY A 172 9.12 -0.07 -2.48
N THR A 173 7.92 -0.42 -2.93
CA THR A 173 7.24 0.25 -4.05
C THR A 173 5.77 0.47 -3.74
N LEU A 174 5.26 1.63 -4.14
CA LEU A 174 3.86 2.01 -3.96
C LEU A 174 3.36 2.75 -5.20
N GLU A 175 2.31 2.24 -5.83
CA GLU A 175 1.67 2.85 -7.00
C GLU A 175 0.24 3.29 -6.66
N PHE A 176 -0.10 4.50 -7.09
CA PHE A 176 -1.46 5.03 -7.04
C PHE A 176 -2.00 5.17 -8.47
N GLY A 177 -2.92 4.28 -8.84
CA GLY A 177 -3.64 4.33 -10.12
C GLY A 177 -4.79 5.35 -10.11
N GLY A 178 -5.35 5.65 -8.93
CA GLY A 178 -6.49 6.57 -8.72
C GLY A 178 -6.14 7.90 -8.04
N ALA A 179 -7.17 8.70 -7.71
CA ALA A 179 -6.97 9.99 -7.06
C ALA A 179 -6.57 9.84 -5.58
N VAL A 180 -5.71 10.73 -5.08
CA VAL A 180 -5.27 10.73 -3.67
C VAL A 180 -5.72 12.02 -2.99
N SER A 181 -6.45 11.90 -1.89
CA SER A 181 -6.99 13.06 -1.16
C SER A 181 -5.91 13.87 -0.42
N PRO A 182 -6.13 15.18 -0.17
CA PRO A 182 -5.14 16.07 0.45
C PRO A 182 -4.84 15.82 1.93
N GLY A 183 -5.56 14.91 2.58
CA GLY A 183 -5.27 14.50 3.94
C GLY A 183 -4.18 13.42 4.05
N GLN A 184 -3.73 12.83 2.93
CA GLN A 184 -2.76 11.74 2.95
C GLN A 184 -1.33 12.28 3.00
N THR A 185 -0.48 11.57 3.76
CA THR A 185 0.97 11.77 3.76
C THR A 185 1.66 10.51 3.27
N ILE A 186 2.52 10.62 2.27
CA ILE A 186 3.24 9.50 1.67
C ILE A 186 4.73 9.74 1.91
N SER A 187 5.44 8.77 2.45
CA SER A 187 6.88 8.87 2.69
C SER A 187 7.60 7.72 1.99
N ALA A 188 8.70 8.03 1.29
CA ALA A 188 9.62 7.03 0.75
C ALA A 188 11.02 7.22 1.33
N SER A 189 11.69 6.10 1.59
CA SER A 189 13.09 6.07 2.05
C SER A 189 13.80 4.83 1.53
N GLY A 190 15.01 4.96 1.02
CA GLY A 190 15.82 3.83 0.58
C GLY A 190 16.87 3.39 1.59
N ASP A 191 17.81 2.56 1.13
CA ASP A 191 19.00 2.18 1.88
C ASP A 191 20.28 2.67 1.18
N PRO A 192 20.92 3.74 1.68
CA PRO A 192 22.15 4.26 1.10
C PRO A 192 23.34 3.29 1.21
N GLY A 193 23.34 2.38 2.17
CA GLY A 193 24.40 1.38 2.32
C GLY A 193 24.34 0.26 1.28
N ARG A 194 23.20 0.14 0.57
CA ARG A 194 22.97 -0.87 -0.47
C ARG A 194 22.68 -0.28 -1.84
N ASP A 195 22.73 1.04 -1.99
CA ASP A 195 22.40 1.75 -3.23
C ASP A 195 20.99 1.35 -3.74
N LEU A 196 20.03 1.27 -2.81
CA LEU A 196 18.70 0.73 -3.09
C LEU A 196 17.63 1.77 -2.78
N ALA A 197 16.95 2.25 -3.81
CA ALA A 197 15.87 3.22 -3.67
C ALA A 197 14.53 2.55 -3.33
N SER A 198 13.62 3.31 -2.73
CA SER A 198 12.19 2.98 -2.65
C SER A 198 11.40 3.93 -3.54
N HIS A 199 10.37 3.41 -4.21
CA HIS A 199 9.69 4.14 -5.28
C HIS A 199 8.22 4.40 -4.94
N ILE A 200 7.77 5.62 -5.21
CA ILE A 200 6.36 5.97 -5.27
C ILE A 200 6.04 6.31 -6.72
N ARG A 201 5.00 5.70 -7.28
CA ARG A 201 4.50 6.02 -8.61
C ARG A 201 3.09 6.59 -8.53
N VAL A 202 2.85 7.66 -9.29
CA VAL A 202 1.55 8.33 -9.38
C VAL A 202 1.13 8.38 -10.84
N ASP A 203 0.08 7.65 -11.18
CA ASP A 203 -0.39 7.55 -12.56
C ASP A 203 -1.21 8.75 -13.02
N GLN A 204 -1.84 9.46 -12.08
CA GLN A 204 -2.65 10.65 -12.34
C GLN A 204 -2.20 11.83 -11.47
N PRO A 205 -1.04 12.46 -11.76
CA PRO A 205 -0.46 13.49 -10.90
C PRO A 205 -1.42 14.65 -10.57
N GLN A 206 -2.22 15.12 -11.53
CA GLN A 206 -3.21 16.18 -11.32
C GLN A 206 -4.34 15.82 -10.33
N ALA A 207 -4.59 14.52 -10.12
CA ALA A 207 -5.57 14.01 -9.16
C ALA A 207 -4.93 13.65 -7.81
N PHE A 208 -3.60 13.75 -7.69
CA PHE A 208 -2.85 13.52 -6.47
C PHE A 208 -2.76 14.82 -5.68
N GLN A 209 -3.44 14.86 -4.54
CA GLN A 209 -3.45 16.04 -3.66
C GLN A 209 -2.72 15.80 -2.34
N GLY A 210 -2.18 14.58 -2.14
CA GLY A 210 -1.43 14.21 -0.95
C GLY A 210 -0.11 14.98 -0.80
N ALA A 211 0.52 14.85 0.36
CA ALA A 211 1.85 15.37 0.62
C ALA A 211 2.89 14.24 0.58
N VAL A 212 4.02 14.49 -0.07
CA VAL A 212 5.14 13.55 -0.18
C VAL A 212 6.30 14.00 0.70
N ASN A 213 6.84 13.08 1.50
CA ASN A 213 8.09 13.24 2.23
C ASN A 213 9.15 12.34 1.60
N LEU A 214 10.04 12.93 0.82
CA LEU A 214 11.08 12.21 0.09
C LEU A 214 12.37 12.17 0.92
N ASN A 215 12.59 11.06 1.62
CA ASN A 215 13.82 10.84 2.35
C ASN A 215 14.94 10.40 1.41
N ILE A 216 16.14 10.23 1.95
CA ILE A 216 17.30 9.73 1.22
C ILE A 216 16.97 8.39 0.54
N PHE A 217 17.38 8.23 -0.72
CA PHE A 217 17.07 7.11 -1.61
C PHE A 217 15.56 6.86 -1.75
N GLY A 218 14.73 7.89 -1.62
CA GLY A 218 13.34 7.87 -2.04
C GLY A 218 13.21 8.44 -3.45
N GLU A 219 12.35 7.83 -4.26
CA GLU A 219 11.98 8.31 -5.58
C GLU A 219 10.46 8.50 -5.68
N LEU A 220 10.05 9.57 -6.35
CA LEU A 220 8.67 9.85 -6.76
C LEU A 220 8.62 9.96 -8.29
N ASP A 221 7.84 9.09 -8.92
CA ASP A 221 7.63 9.06 -10.36
C ASP A 221 6.20 9.54 -10.71
N LEU A 222 6.11 10.63 -11.47
CA LEU A 222 4.88 11.30 -11.89
C LEU A 222 4.63 11.02 -13.38
N GLN A 223 3.68 10.14 -13.67
CA GLN A 223 3.39 9.68 -15.02
C GLN A 223 2.58 10.68 -15.84
N GLY A 224 2.67 10.58 -17.17
CA GLY A 224 1.92 11.42 -18.11
C GLY A 224 2.50 12.83 -18.31
N LEU A 225 3.68 13.12 -17.72
CA LEU A 225 4.35 14.42 -17.78
C LEU A 225 5.52 14.45 -18.78
N ALA A 226 5.50 13.61 -19.82
CA ALA A 226 6.62 13.44 -20.77
C ALA A 226 7.03 14.73 -21.52
N ASN A 227 6.16 15.75 -21.58
CA ASN A 227 6.44 17.04 -22.20
C ASN A 227 7.01 18.09 -21.23
N ALA A 228 7.29 17.71 -19.97
CA ALA A 228 7.88 18.60 -19.00
C ALA A 228 9.29 19.01 -19.42
N ASP A 229 9.64 20.28 -19.27
CA ASP A 229 10.95 20.82 -19.67
C ASP A 229 11.68 21.58 -18.54
N SER A 230 10.99 21.86 -17.44
CA SER A 230 11.55 22.60 -16.31
C SER A 230 10.72 22.41 -15.04
N TYR A 231 11.28 22.81 -13.90
CA TYR A 231 10.60 22.72 -12.60
C TYR A 231 10.91 23.90 -11.68
N THR A 232 10.05 24.17 -10.70
CA THR A 232 10.40 24.98 -9.52
C THR A 232 10.18 24.19 -8.24
N PHE A 233 10.97 24.49 -7.20
CA PHE A 233 10.75 23.94 -5.87
C PHE A 233 10.86 25.04 -4.82
N GLN A 234 9.72 25.48 -4.29
CA GLN A 234 9.65 26.59 -3.33
C GLN A 234 8.52 26.34 -2.32
N ASN A 235 8.76 26.61 -1.03
CA ASN A 235 7.78 26.48 0.05
C ASN A 235 7.09 25.10 0.07
N ASP A 236 7.88 24.03 -0.01
CA ASP A 236 7.41 22.63 -0.04
C ASP A 236 6.46 22.31 -1.20
N MET A 237 6.55 23.07 -2.29
CA MET A 237 5.79 22.84 -3.51
C MET A 237 6.73 22.63 -4.69
N LEU A 238 6.65 21.45 -5.30
CA LEU A 238 7.23 21.16 -6.60
C LEU A 238 6.22 21.53 -7.68
N SER A 239 6.59 22.36 -8.63
CA SER A 239 5.78 22.66 -9.82
C SER A 239 6.53 22.20 -11.06
N ILE A 240 5.85 21.49 -11.95
CA ILE A 240 6.41 20.95 -13.20
C ILE A 240 5.84 21.73 -14.39
N TYR A 241 6.69 22.11 -15.34
CA TYR A 241 6.35 23.02 -16.42
C TYR A 241 6.59 22.43 -17.82
N SER A 242 5.86 22.94 -18.80
CA SER A 242 6.17 22.87 -20.23
C SER A 242 6.04 24.28 -20.81
N GLY A 243 7.17 24.90 -21.16
CA GLY A 243 7.26 26.35 -21.36
C GLY A 243 6.75 27.11 -20.13
N ASP A 244 5.84 28.05 -20.33
CA ASP A 244 5.25 28.85 -19.25
C ASP A 244 4.01 28.21 -18.59
N THR A 245 3.67 26.97 -18.97
CA THR A 245 2.47 26.28 -18.47
C THR A 245 2.82 25.28 -17.39
N VAL A 246 2.21 25.44 -16.20
CA VAL A 246 2.27 24.43 -15.13
C VAL A 246 1.48 23.20 -15.57
N LEU A 247 2.17 22.06 -15.69
CA LEU A 247 1.55 20.77 -15.97
C LEU A 247 0.96 20.15 -14.70
N ASP A 248 1.70 20.26 -13.58
CA ASP A 248 1.30 19.70 -12.29
C ASP A 248 2.00 20.35 -11.10
N THR A 249 1.45 20.18 -9.90
CA THR A 249 2.04 20.62 -8.63
C THR A 249 1.91 19.56 -7.55
N VAL A 250 3.00 19.27 -6.85
CA VAL A 250 3.02 18.30 -5.75
C VAL A 250 3.57 18.95 -4.48
N ARG A 251 2.87 18.73 -3.36
CA ARG A 251 3.40 19.06 -2.04
C ARG A 251 4.51 18.08 -1.69
N LEU A 252 5.74 18.57 -1.60
CA LEU A 252 6.93 17.76 -1.45
C LEU A 252 7.83 18.36 -0.39
N THR A 253 8.26 17.54 0.57
CA THR A 253 9.33 17.88 1.50
C THR A 253 10.51 16.94 1.32
N ALA A 254 11.72 17.47 1.52
CA ALA A 254 12.97 16.72 1.48
C ALA A 254 13.78 17.03 2.75
N PRO A 255 13.51 16.33 3.88
CA PRO A 255 14.13 16.65 5.16
C PRO A 255 15.66 16.44 5.10
N PRO A 256 16.50 17.22 5.79
CA PRO A 256 17.96 17.08 5.70
C PRO A 256 18.43 15.65 6.01
N PRO A 257 19.52 15.18 5.39
CA PRO A 257 20.02 13.84 5.63
C PRO A 257 20.44 13.66 7.10
N PRO A 258 20.32 12.45 7.70
CA PRO A 258 20.86 12.19 9.03
C PRO A 258 22.35 12.52 9.09
N ALA A 259 22.81 13.07 10.22
CA ALA A 259 24.19 13.58 10.36
C ALA A 259 25.28 12.51 10.14
N ASN A 260 24.93 11.23 10.20
CA ASN A 260 25.84 10.10 9.99
C ASN A 260 25.87 9.59 8.54
N VAL A 261 25.15 10.21 7.60
CA VAL A 261 25.15 9.84 6.18
C VAL A 261 25.86 10.93 5.38
N SER A 262 26.97 10.58 4.74
CA SER A 262 27.70 11.47 3.82
C SER A 262 27.26 11.22 2.38
N GLY A 263 27.09 12.27 1.60
CA GLY A 263 26.71 12.17 0.18
C GLY A 263 26.04 13.46 -0.28
N ASN A 264 25.90 13.61 -1.60
CA ASN A 264 24.99 14.62 -2.14
C ASN A 264 23.58 14.00 -2.20
N PHE A 265 22.66 14.55 -1.39
CA PHE A 265 21.26 14.15 -1.33
C PHE A 265 20.34 15.34 -1.66
N ASP A 266 20.82 16.23 -2.53
CA ASP A 266 20.01 17.26 -3.15
C ASP A 266 18.91 16.61 -4.00
N LEU A 267 17.79 17.30 -4.15
CA LEU A 267 16.71 16.85 -5.02
C LEU A 267 17.17 16.89 -6.48
N ALA A 268 17.04 15.77 -7.16
CA ALA A 268 17.21 15.68 -8.60
C ALA A 268 15.83 15.52 -9.26
N VAL A 269 15.53 16.34 -10.26
CA VAL A 269 14.32 16.23 -11.07
C VAL A 269 14.74 15.91 -12.50
N TYR A 270 14.17 14.86 -13.09
CA TYR A 270 14.61 14.38 -14.40
C TYR A 270 13.45 13.77 -15.20
N GLN A 271 13.60 13.75 -16.53
CA GLN A 271 12.63 13.13 -17.43
C GLN A 271 12.73 11.61 -17.41
N THR A 272 11.58 10.96 -17.44
CA THR A 272 11.44 9.53 -17.75
C THR A 272 10.76 9.39 -19.12
N PRO A 273 10.76 8.18 -19.74
CA PRO A 273 10.07 7.98 -21.01
C PRO A 273 8.56 8.30 -20.97
N THR A 274 7.95 8.24 -19.79
CA THR A 274 6.51 8.41 -19.59
C THR A 274 6.14 9.63 -18.74
N GLY A 275 7.11 10.32 -18.13
CA GLY A 275 6.81 11.36 -17.14
C GLY A 275 8.04 12.07 -16.58
N VAL A 276 7.95 12.42 -15.30
CA VAL A 276 9.00 13.09 -14.53
C VAL A 276 9.23 12.33 -13.25
N ALA A 277 10.49 12.07 -12.92
CA ALA A 277 10.88 11.52 -11.64
C ALA A 277 11.60 12.57 -10.79
N VAL A 278 11.39 12.47 -9.49
CA VAL A 278 12.04 13.24 -8.44
C VAL A 278 12.74 12.25 -7.55
N ASP A 279 14.06 12.34 -7.50
CA ASP A 279 14.89 11.43 -6.73
C ASP A 279 15.69 12.19 -5.67
N ARG A 280 16.10 11.45 -4.65
CA ARG A 280 17.00 11.94 -3.63
C ARG A 280 18.14 10.98 -3.30
N GLY A 281 19.13 10.89 -4.17
CA GLY A 281 20.41 10.20 -3.91
C GLY A 281 20.74 9.07 -4.88
N PHE A 282 19.87 8.81 -5.85
CA PHE A 282 19.99 7.81 -6.90
C PHE A 282 19.43 8.32 -8.24
N VAL A 283 20.23 9.10 -8.99
CA VAL A 283 19.85 9.47 -10.37
C VAL A 283 20.26 8.34 -11.31
N PRO A 284 19.33 7.73 -12.07
CA PRO A 284 19.68 6.67 -13.00
C PRO A 284 20.73 7.12 -14.02
N PRO A 285 21.72 6.26 -14.37
CA PRO A 285 22.70 6.59 -15.39
C PRO A 285 22.03 6.96 -16.73
N GLY A 286 22.38 8.14 -17.27
CA GLY A 286 21.81 8.63 -18.53
C GLY A 286 20.47 9.36 -18.40
N ALA A 287 19.96 9.56 -17.19
CA ALA A 287 18.79 10.41 -16.97
C ALA A 287 19.03 11.84 -17.48
N THR A 288 18.00 12.43 -18.09
CA THR A 288 18.04 13.84 -18.54
C THR A 288 17.46 14.72 -17.43
N LEU A 289 18.35 15.43 -16.72
CA LEU A 289 17.94 16.36 -15.67
C LEU A 289 17.10 17.51 -16.24
N LEU A 290 16.00 17.83 -15.57
CA LEU A 290 15.24 19.04 -15.85
C LEU A 290 15.97 20.26 -15.26
N PRO A 291 16.09 21.37 -15.98
CA PRO A 291 16.56 22.63 -15.40
C PRO A 291 15.51 23.25 -14.48
N MET A 292 15.96 24.11 -13.56
CA MET A 292 15.03 24.98 -12.84
C MET A 292 14.41 26.00 -13.80
N HIS A 293 13.11 26.23 -13.66
CA HIS A 293 12.37 27.25 -14.38
C HIS A 293 12.76 28.65 -13.88
N GLY A 294 12.93 29.58 -14.81
CA GLY A 294 13.44 30.94 -14.57
C GLY A 294 12.38 31.95 -14.17
#